data_AF-A0A9P4XFE6-F1
#
_entry.id   AF-A0A9P4XFE6-F1
#
_cell.length_a   1.000
_cell.length_b   1.000
_cell.length_c   1.000
_cell.angle_alpha   90.00
_cell.angle_beta   90.00
_cell.angle_gamma   90.00
#
_symmetry.space_group_name_H-M   'P 1'
#
loop_
_entity.id
_entity.type
_entity.pdbx_description
1 polymer ?
#
loop_
_entity_poly.entity_id
_entity_poly.type
_entity_poly.pdbx_seq_one_letter_code
_entity_poly.pdbx_strand_id
1 'polypeptide(L)'
;MSQQAITEPCHPHLWKPCVLLIGNRFFGGKSLGLPSLITTRLQVHRENDRTSWLGFTIKVPFGADNEDNGFGKCHEWNRTLLSNRPNEDYKVTIEFPADSPYLIQQVEQSLLASLPYTGKIMCRLDVYLKEGTYVTVKGFGNPFHHPDHPSDGWINHNEPIVGDMTLIDVIEQRNFSFVVASGDRVLEKYWSQELPGPFRYPYGEDHSWSLERYNEQLFTHRGPQFVAALTFDNDNEHLAAMTQSQVQDIMWLYKEIQQVAETRLRAYFVKVENNSLVNEFYAVVPLKDSFIQRFRDIWPQLIKNEFLQIKLFDSDGDEKPASWDAKIMEHPRSLAIMTHHQIRDNDLVLRVRRPRPESQRGADFEVHVFDNRTIANAALNRWNTVSLKFDDQLKECKRKVDAVCMFHPRAQPSTAEATQDIGFKMALHRALLRGNGFYHLLVRDESCEINHAPRSLPVVNYLDIDDGFINALLLEVLPEDRTRFYNYMAKRPLGLGCISAGPGFGKTTAISVATIGMAATLGKIYALAPTHVATDTFADRLNRITQRVTDRYNKCNLIRRRRALVVRGYKFRDEYDVFIGLLRNPRSGSTTATKWRADSN
;
A
#
# COMPACT_ATOMS: atom_id res chain seq x y z
N MET A 1 4.43 34.64 -15.03
CA MET A 1 3.24 35.15 -15.74
C MET A 1 2.24 34.01 -15.81
N SER A 2 1.20 34.11 -14.99
CA SER A 2 0.15 33.11 -14.80
C SER A 2 -0.88 33.23 -15.91
N GLN A 3 -0.92 32.27 -16.84
CA GLN A 3 -2.11 32.06 -17.66
C GLN A 3 -3.19 31.47 -16.76
N GLN A 4 -4.17 32.29 -16.41
CA GLN A 4 -5.44 31.83 -15.88
C GLN A 4 -6.12 31.00 -16.98
N ALA A 5 -6.08 29.68 -16.83
CA ALA A 5 -6.98 28.81 -17.56
C ALA A 5 -8.39 29.07 -17.03
N ILE A 6 -9.24 29.63 -17.89
CA ILE A 6 -10.69 29.73 -17.67
C ILE A 6 -11.23 28.30 -17.65
N THR A 7 -11.42 27.73 -16.47
CA THR A 7 -12.09 26.44 -16.30
C THR A 7 -13.60 26.67 -16.40
N GLU A 8 -14.19 26.36 -17.55
CA GLU A 8 -15.63 26.12 -17.65
C GLU A 8 -16.04 24.98 -16.69
N PRO A 9 -17.23 25.04 -16.06
CA PRO A 9 -17.67 24.00 -15.14
C PRO A 9 -18.05 22.73 -15.93
N CYS A 10 -17.09 21.81 -16.06
CA CYS A 10 -17.22 20.60 -16.85
C CYS A 10 -17.72 19.41 -15.99
N HIS A 11 -19.03 19.27 -15.78
CA HIS A 11 -19.59 18.07 -15.14
C HIS A 11 -20.93 17.61 -15.75
N PRO A 12 -20.94 16.88 -16.89
CA PRO A 12 -22.16 16.23 -17.36
C PRO A 12 -22.09 14.71 -17.10
N HIS A 13 -21.85 14.31 -15.86
CA HIS A 13 -22.07 12.91 -15.51
C HIS A 13 -23.57 12.59 -15.58
N LEU A 14 -23.92 11.38 -16.02
CA LEU A 14 -25.30 10.90 -16.08
C LEU A 14 -25.42 9.64 -15.22
N TRP A 15 -26.47 9.57 -14.39
CA TRP A 15 -26.89 8.34 -13.73
C TRP A 15 -28.39 8.18 -13.88
N LYS A 16 -28.81 7.12 -14.57
CA LYS A 16 -30.23 6.84 -14.78
C LYS A 16 -30.56 5.39 -14.44
N PRO A 17 -31.61 5.14 -13.64
CA PRO A 17 -32.17 3.81 -13.49
C PRO A 17 -32.50 3.21 -14.86
N CYS A 18 -32.14 1.95 -15.07
CA CYS A 18 -32.51 1.22 -16.27
C CYS A 18 -32.89 -0.22 -15.91
N VAL A 19 -33.43 -0.94 -16.89
CA VAL A 19 -33.54 -2.40 -16.90
C VAL A 19 -32.89 -2.91 -18.18
N LEU A 20 -32.17 -4.02 -18.08
CA LEU A 20 -31.56 -4.68 -19.23
C LEU A 20 -32.59 -5.64 -19.86
N LEU A 21 -32.72 -5.59 -21.19
CA LEU A 21 -33.56 -6.49 -21.97
C LEU A 21 -32.71 -7.67 -22.44
N ILE A 22 -33.11 -8.89 -22.07
CA ILE A 22 -32.47 -10.13 -22.50
C ILE A 22 -33.52 -10.95 -23.23
N GLY A 23 -33.51 -10.87 -24.57
CA GLY A 23 -34.61 -11.33 -25.40
C GLY A 23 -35.91 -10.65 -24.99
N ASN A 24 -36.92 -11.44 -24.59
CA ASN A 24 -38.21 -10.93 -24.11
C ASN A 24 -38.31 -10.83 -22.58
N ARG A 25 -37.18 -10.86 -21.86
CA ARG A 25 -37.14 -10.88 -20.39
C ARG A 25 -36.39 -9.67 -19.85
N PHE A 26 -36.68 -9.35 -18.59
CA PHE A 26 -36.07 -8.25 -17.85
C PHE A 26 -35.00 -8.76 -16.89
N PHE A 27 -33.86 -8.07 -16.85
CA PHE A 27 -32.84 -8.26 -15.83
C PHE A 27 -32.60 -6.96 -15.06
N GLY A 28 -32.72 -7.04 -13.73
CA GLY A 28 -32.60 -5.90 -12.83
C GLY A 28 -33.87 -5.06 -12.74
N GLY A 29 -33.69 -3.74 -12.72
CA GLY A 29 -34.81 -2.79 -12.72
C GLY A 29 -35.55 -2.60 -11.39
N LYS A 30 -34.96 -2.97 -10.24
CA LYS A 30 -35.51 -2.62 -8.90
C LYS A 30 -35.93 -1.16 -8.80
N SER A 31 -35.10 -0.25 -9.33
CA SER A 31 -35.34 1.19 -9.32
C SER A 31 -36.45 1.67 -10.30
N LEU A 32 -36.93 0.77 -11.16
CA LEU A 32 -38.09 0.93 -12.03
C LEU A 32 -39.33 0.20 -11.49
N GLY A 33 -39.27 -0.32 -10.27
CA GLY A 33 -40.41 -0.97 -9.61
C GLY A 33 -40.59 -2.45 -9.95
N LEU A 34 -39.69 -3.05 -10.74
CA LEU A 34 -39.75 -4.50 -11.01
C LEU A 34 -39.50 -5.30 -9.71
N PRO A 35 -40.13 -6.48 -9.55
CA PRO A 35 -39.97 -7.35 -8.38
C PRO A 35 -38.61 -8.06 -8.41
N SER A 36 -37.53 -7.28 -8.30
CA SER A 36 -36.14 -7.72 -8.28
C SER A 36 -35.38 -6.99 -7.19
N LEU A 37 -34.42 -7.66 -6.56
CA LEU A 37 -33.47 -7.02 -5.65
C LEU A 37 -32.28 -6.39 -6.38
N ILE A 38 -32.13 -6.68 -7.68
CA ILE A 38 -31.00 -6.25 -8.51
C ILE A 38 -31.26 -4.84 -9.04
N THR A 39 -30.30 -3.95 -8.82
CA THR A 39 -30.35 -2.57 -9.33
C THR A 39 -29.44 -2.43 -10.54
N THR A 40 -30.01 -1.99 -11.65
CA THR A 40 -29.29 -1.66 -12.88
C THR A 40 -29.36 -0.15 -13.12
N ARG A 41 -28.20 0.45 -13.43
CA ARG A 41 -28.11 1.89 -13.73
C ARG A 41 -27.20 2.13 -14.92
N LEU A 42 -27.70 2.91 -15.87
CA LEU A 42 -26.94 3.47 -16.97
C LEU A 42 -26.11 4.65 -16.46
N GLN A 43 -24.85 4.73 -16.90
CA GLN A 43 -23.91 5.74 -16.43
C GLN A 43 -23.10 6.34 -17.58
N VAL A 44 -22.84 7.64 -17.48
CA VAL A 44 -21.83 8.33 -18.28
C VAL A 44 -20.95 9.12 -17.33
N HIS A 45 -19.65 8.91 -17.41
CA HIS A 45 -18.64 9.55 -16.57
C HIS A 45 -17.63 10.29 -17.42
N ARG A 46 -17.47 11.59 -17.13
CA ARG A 46 -16.44 12.43 -17.70
C ARG A 46 -15.49 12.83 -16.57
N GLU A 47 -14.28 12.33 -16.63
CA GLU A 47 -13.24 12.47 -15.60
C GLU A 47 -11.98 13.10 -16.22
N ASN A 48 -11.24 13.87 -15.41
CA ASN A 48 -9.98 14.51 -15.86
C ASN A 48 -8.76 13.68 -15.48
N ASP A 49 -8.75 13.11 -14.27
CA ASP A 49 -7.62 12.33 -13.74
C ASP A 49 -7.87 10.81 -13.83
N ARG A 50 -8.86 10.40 -14.63
CA ARG A 50 -9.26 8.99 -14.84
C ARG A 50 -9.86 8.83 -16.23
N THR A 51 -9.88 7.60 -16.73
CA THR A 51 -10.55 7.28 -17.99
C THR A 51 -12.04 7.56 -17.88
N SER A 52 -12.53 8.41 -18.77
CA SER A 52 -13.95 8.66 -18.97
C SER A 52 -14.60 7.47 -19.65
N TRP A 53 -15.85 7.18 -19.32
CA TRP A 53 -16.54 6.00 -19.85
C TRP A 53 -18.06 6.17 -19.87
N LEU A 54 -18.71 5.40 -20.75
CA LEU A 54 -20.15 5.23 -20.81
C LEU A 54 -20.48 3.74 -20.71
N GLY A 55 -21.60 3.40 -20.09
CA GLY A 55 -21.91 2.00 -19.80
C GLY A 55 -23.00 1.82 -18.77
N PHE A 56 -22.98 0.71 -18.07
CA PHE A 56 -23.95 0.41 -17.03
C PHE A 56 -23.34 -0.32 -15.84
N THR A 57 -24.09 -0.35 -14.75
CA THR A 57 -23.71 -1.03 -13.51
C THR A 57 -24.81 -1.96 -13.08
N ILE A 58 -24.42 -3.13 -12.58
CA ILE A 58 -25.27 -4.11 -11.91
C ILE A 58 -24.90 -4.06 -10.43
N LYS A 59 -25.90 -3.88 -9.57
CA LYS A 59 -25.77 -3.89 -8.12
C LYS A 59 -26.65 -4.97 -7.51
N VAL A 60 -26.07 -5.75 -6.61
CA VAL A 60 -26.70 -6.88 -5.94
C VAL A 60 -26.47 -6.73 -4.44
N PRO A 61 -27.49 -6.84 -3.59
CA PRO A 61 -27.29 -6.69 -2.15
C PRO A 61 -26.44 -7.86 -1.60
N PHE A 62 -25.54 -7.54 -0.67
CA PHE A 62 -24.90 -8.55 0.17
C PHE A 62 -25.91 -9.18 1.15
N GLY A 63 -25.60 -10.37 1.67
CA GLY A 63 -26.37 -10.97 2.76
C GLY A 63 -26.29 -10.12 4.04
N ALA A 64 -27.41 -10.03 4.77
CA ALA A 64 -27.54 -9.19 5.97
C ALA A 64 -26.57 -9.60 7.08
N ASP A 65 -26.31 -10.90 7.23
CA ASP A 65 -25.53 -11.47 8.33
C ASP A 65 -24.09 -11.85 7.93
N ASN A 66 -23.56 -11.25 6.85
CA ASN A 66 -22.25 -11.60 6.30
C ASN A 66 -21.09 -11.45 7.31
N GLU A 67 -21.14 -10.42 8.15
CA GLU A 67 -20.12 -10.21 9.18
C GLU A 67 -20.18 -11.28 10.27
N ASP A 68 -21.39 -11.58 10.78
CA ASP A 68 -21.62 -12.56 11.84
C ASP A 68 -21.39 -14.01 11.38
N ASN A 69 -21.61 -14.28 10.09
CA ASN A 69 -21.29 -15.57 9.49
C ASN A 69 -19.81 -15.74 9.14
N GLY A 70 -18.97 -14.72 9.36
CA GLY A 70 -17.53 -14.78 9.12
C GLY A 70 -17.12 -14.57 7.65
N PHE A 71 -18.02 -14.13 6.77
CA PHE A 71 -17.63 -13.66 5.44
C PHE A 71 -16.84 -12.34 5.56
N GLY A 72 -17.30 -11.45 6.45
CA GLY A 72 -16.74 -10.13 6.69
C GLY A 72 -17.56 -9.01 6.03
N LYS A 73 -17.03 -7.79 6.08
CA LYS A 73 -17.71 -6.59 5.57
C LYS A 73 -16.96 -5.97 4.41
N CYS A 74 -17.68 -5.67 3.33
CA CYS A 74 -17.14 -4.93 2.21
C CYS A 74 -17.22 -3.43 2.47
N HIS A 75 -16.19 -2.68 2.09
CA HIS A 75 -16.16 -1.23 2.19
C HIS A 75 -15.95 -0.61 0.82
N GLU A 76 -16.59 0.54 0.58
CA GLU A 76 -16.34 1.39 -0.58
C GLU A 76 -15.67 2.68 -0.11
N TRP A 77 -14.68 3.15 -0.86
CA TRP A 77 -14.04 4.43 -0.61
C TRP A 77 -14.90 5.57 -1.11
N ASN A 78 -15.34 6.43 -0.20
CA ASN A 78 -16.01 7.67 -0.53
C ASN A 78 -14.98 8.76 -0.81
N ARG A 79 -14.86 9.17 -2.08
CA ARG A 79 -13.90 10.21 -2.49
C ARG A 79 -14.24 11.60 -1.96
N THR A 80 -15.52 11.94 -1.88
CA THR A 80 -15.96 13.27 -1.41
C THR A 80 -15.61 13.48 0.05
N LEU A 81 -15.68 12.40 0.85
CA LEU A 81 -15.43 12.43 2.29
C LEU A 81 -14.11 11.80 2.69
N LEU A 82 -13.29 11.40 1.70
CA LEU A 82 -12.01 10.72 1.87
C LEU A 82 -12.05 9.65 2.98
N SER A 83 -13.07 8.81 2.96
CA SER A 83 -13.33 7.83 4.02
C SER A 83 -13.96 6.54 3.49
N ASN A 84 -13.64 5.43 4.15
CA ASN A 84 -14.28 4.15 3.88
C ASN A 84 -15.67 4.12 4.49
N ARG A 85 -16.64 3.59 3.75
CA ARG A 85 -18.00 3.33 4.23
C ARG A 85 -18.35 1.87 4.00
N PRO A 86 -19.11 1.23 4.91
CA PRO A 86 -19.78 -0.02 4.61
C PRO A 86 -20.46 0.04 3.24
N ASN A 87 -20.23 -0.99 2.44
CA ASN A 87 -20.90 -1.16 1.18
C ASN A 87 -21.91 -2.31 1.31
N GLU A 88 -23.17 -2.01 1.01
CA GLU A 88 -24.28 -2.96 1.10
C GLU A 88 -24.50 -3.72 -0.22
N ASP A 89 -23.90 -3.25 -1.32
CA ASP A 89 -24.09 -3.83 -2.64
C ASP A 89 -22.77 -4.34 -3.24
N TYR A 90 -22.78 -5.58 -3.73
CA TYR A 90 -21.84 -6.03 -4.76
C TYR A 90 -22.09 -5.28 -6.06
N LYS A 91 -21.02 -4.82 -6.72
CA LYS A 91 -21.11 -3.98 -7.91
C LYS A 91 -20.24 -4.52 -9.05
N VAL A 92 -20.86 -4.74 -10.20
CA VAL A 92 -20.19 -4.95 -11.48
C VAL A 92 -20.44 -3.74 -12.37
N THR A 93 -19.39 -3.21 -12.97
CA THR A 93 -19.44 -2.12 -13.95
C THR A 93 -19.06 -2.66 -15.31
N ILE A 94 -19.86 -2.35 -16.32
CA ILE A 94 -19.63 -2.71 -17.71
C ILE A 94 -19.50 -1.40 -18.49
N GLU A 95 -18.33 -1.17 -19.06
CA GLU A 95 -17.98 0.03 -19.82
C GLU A 95 -17.94 -0.33 -21.30
N PHE A 96 -18.71 0.39 -22.12
CA PHE A 96 -18.71 0.18 -23.57
C PHE A 96 -17.51 0.90 -24.22
N PRO A 97 -16.98 0.38 -25.34
CA PRO A 97 -16.08 1.13 -26.21
C PRO A 97 -16.69 2.49 -26.58
N ALA A 98 -15.91 3.57 -26.48
CA ALA A 98 -16.39 4.94 -26.65
C ALA A 98 -17.01 5.20 -28.04
N ASP A 99 -16.63 4.41 -29.04
CA ASP A 99 -17.07 4.52 -30.44
C ASP A 99 -18.18 3.53 -30.81
N SER A 100 -18.83 2.90 -29.82
CA SER A 100 -19.92 1.93 -30.04
C SER A 100 -21.14 2.62 -30.64
N PRO A 101 -21.65 2.14 -31.81
CA PRO A 101 -22.92 2.62 -32.35
C PRO A 101 -24.07 2.44 -31.36
N TYR A 102 -25.01 3.38 -31.36
CA TYR A 102 -26.18 3.32 -30.50
C TYR A 102 -27.44 3.83 -31.22
N LEU A 103 -28.61 3.46 -30.69
CA LEU A 103 -29.91 3.95 -31.10
C LEU A 103 -30.73 4.31 -29.87
N ILE A 104 -31.27 5.53 -29.83
CA ILE A 104 -32.22 5.97 -28.81
C ILE A 104 -33.59 6.17 -29.46
N GLN A 105 -34.60 5.51 -28.92
CA GLN A 105 -35.97 5.54 -29.44
C GLN A 105 -37.01 5.55 -28.32
N GLN A 106 -38.27 5.85 -28.67
CA GLN A 106 -39.37 5.71 -27.73
C GLN A 106 -39.59 4.23 -27.39
N VAL A 107 -39.99 3.96 -26.16
CA VAL A 107 -40.29 2.60 -25.73
C VAL A 107 -41.58 2.14 -26.40
N GLU A 108 -41.56 0.95 -26.99
CA GLU A 108 -42.74 0.32 -27.59
C GLU A 108 -43.88 0.19 -26.56
N GLN A 109 -45.12 0.42 -26.97
CA GLN A 109 -46.28 0.39 -26.06
C GLN A 109 -46.48 -0.97 -25.39
N SER A 110 -46.20 -2.07 -26.11
CA SER A 110 -46.23 -3.44 -25.57
C SER A 110 -45.22 -3.63 -24.43
N LEU A 111 -44.00 -3.12 -24.61
CA LEU A 111 -42.94 -3.18 -23.61
C LEU A 111 -43.24 -2.29 -22.41
N LEU A 112 -43.77 -1.08 -22.63
CA LEU A 112 -44.24 -0.21 -21.55
C LEU A 112 -45.35 -0.85 -20.71
N ALA A 113 -46.29 -1.56 -21.34
CA ALA A 113 -47.37 -2.25 -20.64
C ALA A 113 -46.87 -3.38 -19.72
N SER A 114 -45.71 -3.96 -20.03
CA SER A 114 -45.07 -4.98 -19.19
C SER A 114 -44.25 -4.42 -18.01
N LEU A 115 -44.05 -3.11 -17.96
CA LEU A 115 -43.32 -2.44 -16.88
C LEU A 115 -44.28 -1.84 -15.84
N PRO A 116 -43.91 -1.81 -14.55
CA PRO A 116 -44.70 -1.14 -13.53
C PRO A 116 -44.86 0.35 -13.81
N TYR A 117 -46.06 0.88 -13.58
CA TYR A 117 -46.31 2.32 -13.72
C TYR A 117 -45.52 3.09 -12.65
N THR A 118 -44.56 3.90 -13.09
CA THR A 118 -43.66 4.64 -12.19
C THR A 118 -43.77 6.16 -12.33
N GLY A 119 -44.63 6.65 -13.25
CA GLY A 119 -44.74 8.08 -13.59
C GLY A 119 -43.48 8.68 -14.25
N LYS A 120 -42.45 7.86 -14.51
CA LYS A 120 -41.19 8.30 -15.12
C LYS A 120 -41.30 8.26 -16.64
N ILE A 121 -40.74 9.27 -17.30
CA ILE A 121 -40.52 9.23 -18.75
C ILE A 121 -39.43 8.19 -19.03
N MET A 122 -39.68 7.32 -20.00
CA MET A 122 -38.76 6.25 -20.38
C MET A 122 -38.42 6.30 -21.87
N CYS A 123 -37.19 5.90 -22.21
CA CYS A 123 -36.74 5.67 -23.57
C CYS A 123 -36.03 4.32 -23.66
N ARG A 124 -35.93 3.80 -24.89
CA ARG A 124 -35.15 2.60 -25.20
C ARG A 124 -33.79 3.03 -25.74
N LEU A 125 -32.74 2.40 -25.24
CA LEU A 125 -31.37 2.56 -25.70
C LEU A 125 -30.85 1.20 -26.16
N ASP A 126 -30.43 1.11 -27.41
CA ASP A 126 -29.75 -0.06 -27.97
C ASP A 126 -28.28 0.32 -28.27
N VAL A 127 -27.32 -0.48 -27.83
CA VAL A 127 -25.87 -0.27 -28.02
C VAL A 127 -25.29 -1.48 -28.74
N TYR A 128 -24.50 -1.23 -29.79
CA TYR A 128 -23.95 -2.26 -30.66
C TYR A 128 -22.42 -2.23 -30.61
N LEU A 129 -21.79 -3.37 -30.39
CA LEU A 129 -20.33 -3.48 -30.36
C LEU A 129 -19.78 -3.82 -31.74
N LYS A 130 -18.88 -2.98 -32.26
CA LYS A 130 -18.15 -3.21 -33.53
C LYS A 130 -17.31 -4.47 -33.47
N GLU A 131 -17.21 -5.20 -34.58
CA GLU A 131 -16.41 -6.42 -34.68
C GLU A 131 -14.98 -6.21 -34.12
N GLY A 132 -14.49 -7.18 -33.35
CA GLY A 132 -13.19 -7.10 -32.68
C GLY A 132 -13.13 -6.19 -31.43
N THR A 133 -14.19 -5.44 -31.10
CA THR A 133 -14.27 -4.68 -29.84
C THR A 133 -15.06 -5.42 -28.77
N TYR A 134 -14.80 -5.02 -27.52
CA TYR A 134 -15.35 -5.66 -26.34
C TYR A 134 -15.56 -4.68 -25.21
N VAL A 135 -16.50 -5.00 -24.31
CA VAL A 135 -16.69 -4.24 -23.07
C VAL A 135 -15.51 -4.38 -22.12
N THR A 136 -15.27 -3.34 -21.33
CA THR A 136 -14.41 -3.40 -20.14
C THR A 136 -15.27 -3.72 -18.92
N VAL A 137 -14.88 -4.73 -18.14
CA VAL A 137 -15.64 -5.20 -16.98
C VAL A 137 -14.85 -4.94 -15.72
N LYS A 138 -15.46 -4.25 -14.75
CA LYS A 138 -14.89 -3.98 -13.43
C LYS A 138 -15.76 -4.57 -12.32
N GLY A 139 -15.13 -5.08 -11.27
CA GLY A 139 -15.78 -5.62 -10.06
C GLY A 139 -16.16 -7.11 -10.12
N PHE A 140 -16.19 -7.72 -11.31
CA PHE A 140 -16.45 -9.16 -11.47
C PHE A 140 -15.38 -10.02 -10.77
N GLY A 141 -15.81 -11.13 -10.17
CA GLY A 141 -14.93 -12.07 -9.46
C GLY A 141 -14.50 -11.59 -8.06
N ASN A 142 -14.87 -10.37 -7.66
CA ASN A 142 -14.69 -9.95 -6.27
C ASN A 142 -15.52 -10.86 -5.33
N PRO A 143 -15.09 -11.11 -4.08
CA PRO A 143 -15.82 -11.96 -3.15
C PRO A 143 -17.28 -11.51 -2.97
N PHE A 144 -18.20 -12.48 -3.05
CA PHE A 144 -19.63 -12.27 -2.83
C PHE A 144 -20.21 -13.37 -1.93
N HIS A 145 -21.16 -13.00 -1.08
CA HIS A 145 -21.93 -13.95 -0.28
C HIS A 145 -23.34 -13.42 -0.01
N HIS A 146 -24.32 -14.24 -0.36
CA HIS A 146 -25.74 -14.06 -0.07
C HIS A 146 -26.47 -15.40 -0.28
N PRO A 147 -26.25 -16.41 0.59
CA PRO A 147 -26.65 -17.79 0.32
C PRO A 147 -28.17 -17.98 0.13
N ASP A 148 -28.98 -17.10 0.73
CA ASP A 148 -30.44 -17.13 0.64
C ASP A 148 -31.00 -16.42 -0.60
N HIS A 149 -30.14 -15.92 -1.50
CA HIS A 149 -30.54 -15.25 -2.72
C HIS A 149 -29.95 -15.96 -3.95
N PRO A 150 -30.71 -16.08 -5.06
CA PRO A 150 -30.22 -16.74 -6.29
C PRO A 150 -28.90 -16.17 -6.84
N SER A 151 -28.54 -14.96 -6.45
CA SER A 151 -27.26 -14.35 -6.85
C SER A 151 -26.03 -15.02 -6.30
N ASP A 152 -26.11 -15.79 -5.22
CA ASP A 152 -24.93 -16.57 -4.80
C ASP A 152 -24.56 -17.57 -5.89
N GLY A 153 -25.55 -18.29 -6.42
CA GLY A 153 -25.41 -19.24 -7.52
C GLY A 153 -24.81 -18.61 -8.77
N TRP A 154 -25.39 -17.53 -9.29
CA TRP A 154 -24.93 -16.97 -10.56
C TRP A 154 -23.69 -16.07 -10.46
N ILE A 155 -23.35 -15.51 -9.28
CA ILE A 155 -22.08 -14.78 -9.10
C ILE A 155 -20.92 -15.74 -8.82
N ASN A 156 -21.11 -16.71 -7.94
CA ASN A 156 -20.02 -17.57 -7.46
C ASN A 156 -19.86 -18.87 -8.28
N HIS A 157 -20.94 -19.35 -8.91
CA HIS A 157 -20.99 -20.66 -9.56
C HIS A 157 -21.41 -20.61 -11.03
N ASN A 158 -21.51 -19.41 -11.61
CA ASN A 158 -21.89 -19.20 -13.01
C ASN A 158 -23.23 -19.86 -13.38
N GLU A 159 -24.16 -19.97 -12.43
CA GLU A 159 -25.53 -20.40 -12.71
C GLU A 159 -26.27 -19.39 -13.60
N PRO A 160 -27.33 -19.80 -14.32
CA PRO A 160 -28.11 -18.90 -15.16
C PRO A 160 -28.79 -17.76 -14.39
N ILE A 161 -28.76 -16.55 -14.94
CA ILE A 161 -29.42 -15.36 -14.36
C ILE A 161 -30.85 -15.20 -14.87
N VAL A 162 -31.09 -15.49 -16.15
CA VAL A 162 -32.37 -15.32 -16.84
C VAL A 162 -32.46 -16.34 -17.97
N GLY A 163 -33.36 -17.31 -17.84
CA GLY A 163 -33.42 -18.42 -18.80
C GLY A 163 -32.17 -19.28 -18.68
N ASP A 164 -31.55 -19.59 -19.82
CA ASP A 164 -30.32 -20.38 -19.86
C ASP A 164 -29.05 -19.50 -19.94
N MET A 165 -29.20 -18.17 -19.86
CA MET A 165 -28.07 -17.23 -19.95
C MET A 165 -27.44 -16.97 -18.59
N THR A 166 -26.12 -17.10 -18.50
CA THR A 166 -25.29 -16.73 -17.34
C THR A 166 -24.95 -15.23 -17.36
N LEU A 167 -24.34 -14.73 -16.29
CA LEU A 167 -23.84 -13.35 -16.27
C LEU A 167 -22.74 -13.14 -17.33
N ILE A 168 -21.89 -14.14 -17.57
CA ILE A 168 -20.84 -14.07 -18.59
C ILE A 168 -21.47 -13.96 -19.97
N ASP A 169 -22.46 -14.80 -20.29
CA ASP A 169 -23.16 -14.74 -21.59
C ASP A 169 -23.78 -13.37 -21.84
N VAL A 170 -24.29 -12.72 -20.79
CA VAL A 170 -24.84 -11.36 -20.87
C VAL A 170 -23.77 -10.31 -21.11
N ILE A 171 -22.61 -10.44 -20.48
CA ILE A 171 -21.47 -9.52 -20.67
C ILE A 171 -20.84 -9.68 -22.05
N GLU A 172 -20.84 -10.90 -22.61
CA GLU A 172 -20.24 -11.22 -23.91
C GLU A 172 -21.16 -10.91 -25.10
N GLN A 173 -22.39 -10.44 -24.84
CA GLN A 173 -23.28 -9.98 -25.89
C GLN A 173 -22.66 -8.87 -26.74
N ARG A 174 -23.06 -8.86 -28.01
CA ARG A 174 -22.65 -7.83 -28.97
C ARG A 174 -23.64 -6.67 -29.02
N ASN A 175 -24.87 -6.90 -28.58
CA ASN A 175 -25.96 -5.95 -28.64
C ASN A 175 -26.58 -5.86 -27.24
N PHE A 176 -26.65 -4.66 -26.68
CA PHE A 176 -27.24 -4.41 -25.38
C PHE A 176 -28.45 -3.51 -25.53
N SER A 177 -29.58 -3.94 -24.99
CA SER A 177 -30.83 -3.19 -25.06
C SER A 177 -31.33 -2.83 -23.67
N PHE A 178 -31.70 -1.57 -23.46
CA PHE A 178 -32.12 -1.04 -22.16
C PHE A 178 -33.43 -0.29 -22.28
N VAL A 179 -34.26 -0.38 -21.24
CA VAL A 179 -35.27 0.66 -20.95
C VAL A 179 -34.74 1.54 -19.84
N VAL A 180 -34.65 2.85 -20.11
CA VAL A 180 -33.99 3.83 -19.25
C VAL A 180 -35.01 4.85 -18.76
N ALA A 181 -35.02 5.15 -17.46
CA ALA A 181 -35.85 6.20 -16.87
C ALA A 181 -35.29 7.60 -17.16
N SER A 182 -35.30 7.98 -18.43
CA SER A 182 -34.93 9.30 -18.94
C SER A 182 -35.75 9.62 -20.17
N GLY A 183 -35.97 10.91 -20.44
CA GLY A 183 -36.41 11.35 -21.76
C GLY A 183 -35.32 11.11 -22.80
N ASP A 184 -35.74 10.81 -24.02
CA ASP A 184 -34.89 10.57 -25.20
C ASP A 184 -33.88 11.72 -25.45
N ARG A 185 -34.34 12.97 -25.52
CA ARG A 185 -33.49 14.15 -25.74
C ARG A 185 -32.45 14.36 -24.64
N VAL A 186 -32.82 14.05 -23.40
CA VAL A 186 -31.90 14.15 -22.27
C VAL A 186 -30.88 13.05 -22.36
N LEU A 187 -31.27 11.81 -22.67
CA LEU A 187 -30.31 10.73 -22.81
C LEU A 187 -29.34 10.99 -23.97
N GLU A 188 -29.86 11.39 -25.13
CA GLU A 188 -29.09 11.70 -26.33
C GLU A 188 -28.00 12.73 -26.04
N LYS A 189 -28.36 13.86 -25.41
CA LYS A 189 -27.41 14.94 -25.07
C LYS A 189 -26.19 14.46 -24.29
N TYR A 190 -26.36 13.51 -23.37
CA TYR A 190 -25.28 13.02 -22.51
C TYR A 190 -24.56 11.81 -23.12
N TRP A 191 -25.27 11.00 -23.91
CA TRP A 191 -24.71 9.80 -24.52
C TRP A 191 -23.87 10.13 -25.77
N SER A 192 -24.29 11.14 -26.54
CA SER A 192 -23.61 11.61 -27.75
C SER A 192 -22.38 12.50 -27.48
N GLN A 193 -22.03 12.71 -26.21
CA GLN A 193 -20.94 13.62 -25.86
C GLN A 193 -19.58 13.01 -26.19
N GLU A 194 -18.66 13.83 -26.68
CA GLU A 194 -17.29 13.39 -26.90
C GLU A 194 -16.58 13.19 -25.55
N LEU A 195 -16.18 11.95 -25.26
CA LEU A 195 -15.40 11.62 -24.07
C LEU A 195 -13.90 11.77 -24.38
N PRO A 196 -13.08 12.27 -23.43
CA PRO A 196 -11.64 12.27 -23.60
C PRO A 196 -11.13 10.83 -23.73
N GLY A 197 -9.98 10.68 -24.39
CA GLY A 197 -9.31 9.39 -24.52
C GLY A 197 -8.89 8.79 -23.16
N PRO A 198 -8.37 7.54 -23.17
CA PRO A 198 -7.90 6.88 -21.95
C PRO A 198 -6.91 7.74 -21.19
N PHE A 199 -7.07 7.80 -19.87
CA PHE A 199 -6.16 8.53 -19.00
C PHE A 199 -4.78 7.85 -18.98
N ARG A 200 -3.72 8.66 -19.05
CA ARG A 200 -2.33 8.21 -18.99
C ARG A 200 -1.53 9.12 -18.07
N TYR A 201 -0.83 8.52 -17.12
CA TYR A 201 0.18 9.26 -16.37
C TYR A 201 1.34 9.67 -17.29
N PRO A 202 1.90 10.87 -17.10
CA PRO A 202 2.90 11.43 -18.03
C PRO A 202 4.31 10.85 -17.83
N TYR A 203 4.48 9.67 -17.23
CA TYR A 203 5.79 9.15 -16.81
C TYR A 203 6.36 8.05 -17.74
N GLY A 204 5.70 7.79 -18.86
CA GLY A 204 6.11 6.77 -19.83
C GLY A 204 5.85 5.34 -19.36
N GLU A 205 6.56 4.39 -19.98
CA GLU A 205 6.37 2.94 -19.76
C GLU A 205 7.50 2.26 -19.01
N ASP A 206 8.68 2.90 -18.91
CA ASP A 206 9.81 2.35 -18.17
C ASP A 206 9.85 2.90 -16.75
N HIS A 207 9.53 2.02 -15.80
CA HIS A 207 9.44 2.30 -14.37
C HIS A 207 10.64 1.76 -13.58
N SER A 208 11.67 1.24 -14.24
CA SER A 208 12.86 0.73 -13.56
C SER A 208 13.61 1.83 -12.78
N TRP A 209 14.47 1.45 -11.84
CA TRP A 209 15.25 2.44 -11.12
C TRP A 209 16.27 3.13 -12.04
N SER A 210 16.09 4.44 -12.25
CA SER A 210 17.08 5.30 -12.91
C SER A 210 17.08 6.68 -12.25
N LEU A 211 18.18 7.01 -11.58
CA LEU A 211 18.33 8.30 -10.90
C LEU A 211 18.23 9.46 -11.91
N GLU A 212 18.84 9.30 -13.08
CA GLU A 212 18.84 10.31 -14.15
C GLU A 212 17.43 10.55 -14.70
N ARG A 213 16.72 9.49 -15.09
CA ARG A 213 15.34 9.60 -15.60
C ARG A 213 14.43 10.24 -14.58
N TYR A 214 14.45 9.78 -13.33
CA TYR A 214 13.60 10.36 -12.30
C TYR A 214 13.95 11.82 -12.01
N ASN A 215 15.23 12.18 -12.08
CA ASN A 215 15.67 13.56 -11.93
C ASN A 215 15.11 14.47 -13.04
N GLU A 216 15.09 14.00 -14.28
CA GLU A 216 14.51 14.70 -15.43
C GLU A 216 12.99 14.82 -15.31
N GLN A 217 12.29 13.71 -15.01
CA GLN A 217 10.83 13.64 -14.92
C GLN A 217 10.24 14.62 -13.89
N LEU A 218 10.93 14.87 -12.77
CA LEU A 218 10.48 15.82 -11.74
C LEU A 218 10.28 17.24 -12.27
N PHE A 219 11.12 17.66 -13.21
CA PHE A 219 11.04 19.00 -13.78
C PHE A 219 10.12 19.02 -15.00
N THR A 220 10.19 18.00 -15.84
CA THR A 220 9.39 17.90 -17.08
C THR A 220 7.89 17.78 -16.80
N HIS A 221 7.50 17.04 -15.78
CA HIS A 221 6.10 16.71 -15.50
C HIS A 221 5.54 17.42 -14.27
N ARG A 222 6.04 18.62 -13.97
CA ARG A 222 5.51 19.43 -12.86
C ARG A 222 4.07 19.84 -13.17
N GLY A 223 3.15 19.45 -12.30
CA GLY A 223 1.72 19.68 -12.50
C GLY A 223 0.93 19.66 -11.19
N PRO A 224 -0.41 19.72 -11.28
CA PRO A 224 -1.28 19.55 -10.12
C PRO A 224 -1.15 18.14 -9.53
N GLN A 225 -1.54 17.99 -8.27
CA GLN A 225 -1.63 16.68 -7.63
C GLN A 225 -2.76 15.87 -8.25
N PHE A 226 -2.47 14.66 -8.71
CA PHE A 226 -3.47 13.72 -9.19
C PHE A 226 -4.41 13.27 -8.07
N VAL A 227 -5.68 13.06 -8.41
CA VAL A 227 -6.65 12.44 -7.49
C VAL A 227 -6.19 11.04 -7.08
N ALA A 228 -6.40 10.69 -5.81
CA ALA A 228 -6.10 9.36 -5.28
C ALA A 228 -6.75 8.23 -6.12
N ALA A 229 -5.93 7.31 -6.60
CA ALA A 229 -6.33 6.14 -7.35
C ALA A 229 -6.41 4.90 -6.43
N LEU A 230 -7.47 4.11 -6.59
CA LEU A 230 -7.64 2.79 -5.97
C LEU A 230 -7.75 1.67 -7.01
N THR A 231 -7.84 2.07 -8.27
CA THR A 231 -8.11 1.22 -9.42
C THR A 231 -7.36 1.81 -10.61
N PHE A 232 -6.75 0.96 -11.43
CA PHE A 232 -5.91 1.37 -12.55
C PHE A 232 -6.35 0.66 -13.83
N ASP A 233 -6.44 1.39 -14.93
CA ASP A 233 -6.97 0.82 -16.18
C ASP A 233 -6.05 -0.28 -16.77
N ASN A 234 -4.75 -0.20 -16.51
CA ASN A 234 -3.80 -1.25 -16.88
C ASN A 234 -2.58 -1.29 -15.94
N ASP A 235 -1.66 -2.22 -16.23
CA ASP A 235 -0.46 -2.43 -15.41
C ASP A 235 0.50 -1.23 -15.47
N ASN A 236 0.56 -0.50 -16.60
CA ASN A 236 1.39 0.69 -16.73
C ASN A 236 0.95 1.82 -15.79
N GLU A 237 -0.35 2.13 -15.74
CA GLU A 237 -0.87 3.19 -14.87
C GLU A 237 -0.67 2.85 -13.40
N HIS A 238 -0.84 1.57 -13.04
CA HIS A 238 -0.55 1.08 -11.69
C HIS A 238 0.94 1.30 -11.34
N LEU A 239 1.86 0.87 -12.20
CA LEU A 239 3.30 1.01 -11.95
C LEU A 239 3.73 2.47 -11.89
N ALA A 240 3.20 3.32 -12.78
CA ALA A 240 3.47 4.75 -12.78
C ALA A 240 3.05 5.39 -11.45
N ALA A 241 1.82 5.16 -10.99
CA ALA A 241 1.34 5.70 -9.72
C ALA A 241 2.15 5.19 -8.52
N MET A 242 2.43 3.88 -8.48
CA MET A 242 3.13 3.27 -7.36
C MET A 242 4.60 3.67 -7.28
N THR A 243 5.33 3.71 -8.40
CA THR A 243 6.74 4.13 -8.39
C THR A 243 6.88 5.62 -8.09
N GLN A 244 6.08 6.48 -8.72
CA GLN A 244 6.15 7.92 -8.51
C GLN A 244 5.79 8.33 -7.09
N SER A 245 4.85 7.61 -6.44
CA SER A 245 4.55 7.82 -5.01
C SER A 245 5.76 7.61 -4.08
N GLN A 246 6.75 6.81 -4.50
CA GLN A 246 7.98 6.58 -3.72
C GLN A 246 9.11 7.53 -4.10
N VAL A 247 9.16 7.95 -5.37
CA VAL A 247 10.28 8.70 -5.94
C VAL A 247 10.14 10.20 -5.71
N GLN A 248 8.94 10.77 -5.91
CA GLN A 248 8.80 12.23 -6.01
C GLN A 248 9.31 12.96 -4.78
N ASP A 249 8.84 12.59 -3.59
CA ASP A 249 9.25 13.23 -2.33
C ASP A 249 10.73 12.99 -2.02
N ILE A 250 11.23 11.77 -2.29
CA ILE A 250 12.62 11.41 -2.00
C ILE A 250 13.59 12.16 -2.89
N MET A 251 13.26 12.38 -4.16
CA MET A 251 14.17 13.05 -5.09
C MET A 251 14.31 14.55 -4.80
N TRP A 252 13.24 15.22 -4.34
CA TRP A 252 13.33 16.59 -3.83
C TRP A 252 14.24 16.66 -2.60
N LEU A 253 14.05 15.76 -1.64
CA LEU A 253 14.88 15.66 -0.45
C LEU A 253 16.35 15.35 -0.80
N TYR A 254 16.59 14.42 -1.73
CA TYR A 254 17.92 14.02 -2.18
C TYR A 254 18.74 15.20 -2.68
N LYS A 255 18.18 16.05 -3.53
CA LYS A 255 18.86 17.24 -4.08
C LYS A 255 19.31 18.18 -2.98
N GLU A 256 18.45 18.43 -2.02
CA GLU A 256 18.79 19.31 -0.91
C GLU A 256 19.80 18.66 0.05
N ILE A 257 19.72 17.34 0.28
CA ILE A 257 20.74 16.59 1.04
C ILE A 257 22.12 16.72 0.39
N GLN A 258 22.22 16.65 -0.94
CA GLN A 258 23.49 16.86 -1.63
C GLN A 258 24.02 18.28 -1.38
N GLN A 259 23.17 19.30 -1.49
CA GLN A 259 23.56 20.69 -1.20
C GLN A 259 24.02 20.89 0.26
N VAL A 260 23.38 20.21 1.23
CA VAL A 260 23.82 20.21 2.64
C VAL A 260 25.21 19.55 2.77
N ALA A 261 25.44 18.42 2.09
CA ALA A 261 26.72 17.70 2.12
C ALA A 261 27.86 18.46 1.42
N GLU A 262 27.54 19.29 0.43
CA GLU A 262 28.47 20.19 -0.26
C GLU A 262 28.79 21.44 0.58
N THR A 263 27.89 21.85 1.47
CA THR A 263 28.09 23.05 2.28
C THR A 263 29.20 22.84 3.32
N ARG A 264 30.27 23.62 3.20
CA ARG A 264 31.37 23.65 4.17
C ARG A 264 31.00 24.47 5.40
N LEU A 265 31.10 23.84 6.56
CA LEU A 265 30.84 24.41 7.88
C LEU A 265 32.13 24.37 8.70
N ARG A 266 32.18 25.18 9.76
CA ARG A 266 33.29 25.19 10.71
C ARG A 266 32.85 24.49 11.98
N ALA A 267 33.69 23.61 12.51
CA ALA A 267 33.42 22.89 13.74
C ALA A 267 34.67 22.80 14.61
N TYR A 268 34.44 22.68 15.92
CA TYR A 268 35.48 22.37 16.88
C TYR A 268 35.04 21.20 17.76
N PHE A 269 36.01 20.52 18.39
CA PHE A 269 35.75 19.28 19.10
C PHE A 269 35.97 19.42 20.60
N VAL A 270 35.29 18.56 21.36
CA VAL A 270 35.36 18.44 22.82
C VAL A 270 35.54 16.97 23.16
N LYS A 271 36.44 16.65 24.09
CA LYS A 271 36.68 15.26 24.53
C LYS A 271 35.51 14.75 25.37
N VAL A 272 35.20 13.46 25.25
CA VAL A 272 34.21 12.79 26.12
C VAL A 272 34.93 12.26 27.37
N GLU A 273 34.58 12.75 28.55
CA GLU A 273 35.34 12.53 29.80
C GLU A 273 35.32 11.11 30.40
N ASN A 274 34.71 10.09 29.78
CA ASN A 274 34.48 8.82 30.49
C ASN A 274 34.56 7.52 29.65
N ASN A 275 35.39 7.44 28.61
CA ASN A 275 35.67 6.13 27.99
C ASN A 275 37.06 6.06 27.35
N SER A 276 38.03 5.49 28.07
CA SER A 276 39.40 5.27 27.61
C SER A 276 39.56 4.20 26.51
N LEU A 277 38.46 3.56 26.10
CA LEU A 277 38.46 2.51 25.06
C LEU A 277 37.82 2.95 23.73
N VAL A 278 37.19 4.13 23.64
CA VAL A 278 36.50 4.58 22.43
C VAL A 278 36.89 6.02 22.09
N ASN A 279 37.52 6.23 20.93
CA ASN A 279 37.90 7.55 20.41
C ASN A 279 36.66 8.36 19.97
N GLU A 280 35.87 8.81 20.95
CA GLU A 280 34.67 9.61 20.76
C GLU A 280 34.90 11.07 21.14
N PHE A 281 34.22 11.97 20.44
CA PHE A 281 34.25 13.40 20.68
C PHE A 281 32.83 13.96 20.61
N TYR A 282 32.63 15.16 21.16
CA TYR A 282 31.53 16.00 20.75
C TYR A 282 32.04 17.01 19.72
N ALA A 283 31.34 17.15 18.59
CA ALA A 283 31.56 18.21 17.61
C ALA A 283 30.50 19.28 17.81
N VAL A 284 30.92 20.54 17.96
CA VAL A 284 30.03 21.69 18.00
C VAL A 284 30.10 22.38 16.64
N VAL A 285 28.98 22.43 15.93
CA VAL A 285 28.86 22.98 14.58
C VAL A 285 27.91 24.19 14.61
N PRO A 286 28.43 25.43 14.65
CA PRO A 286 27.59 26.62 14.59
C PRO A 286 26.97 26.78 13.20
N LEU A 287 25.64 26.69 13.12
CA LEU A 287 24.91 26.90 11.88
C LEU A 287 24.64 28.40 11.70
N LYS A 288 25.00 28.94 10.54
CA LYS A 288 24.71 30.34 10.20
C LYS A 288 23.22 30.51 9.92
N ASP A 289 22.67 31.70 10.17
CA ASP A 289 21.25 32.00 9.89
C ASP A 289 20.89 31.75 8.42
N SER A 290 21.81 32.03 7.49
CA SER A 290 21.63 31.75 6.06
C SER A 290 21.50 30.25 5.76
N PHE A 291 22.21 29.39 6.49
CA PHE A 291 22.10 27.93 6.35
C PHE A 291 20.74 27.45 6.86
N ILE A 292 20.34 27.90 8.05
CA ILE A 292 19.07 27.52 8.67
C ILE A 292 17.89 27.99 7.80
N GLN A 293 17.94 29.22 7.28
CA GLN A 293 16.91 29.74 6.38
C GLN A 293 16.83 28.95 5.08
N ARG A 294 17.97 28.59 4.47
CA ARG A 294 18.02 27.84 3.21
C ARG A 294 17.41 26.44 3.35
N PHE A 295 17.71 25.72 4.43
CA PHE A 295 17.30 24.32 4.59
C PHE A 295 16.13 24.13 5.57
N ARG A 296 15.42 25.22 5.92
CA ARG A 296 14.36 25.22 6.94
C ARG A 296 13.31 24.14 6.71
N ASP A 297 12.87 23.98 5.46
CA ASP A 297 11.73 23.13 5.13
C ASP A 297 12.04 21.64 5.24
N ILE A 298 13.30 21.25 5.01
CA ILE A 298 13.75 19.85 5.10
C ILE A 298 14.37 19.50 6.45
N TRP A 299 14.80 20.49 7.22
CA TRP A 299 15.55 20.28 8.46
C TRP A 299 14.85 19.34 9.44
N PRO A 300 13.52 19.46 9.68
CA PRO A 300 12.80 18.53 10.56
C PRO A 300 12.88 17.07 10.11
N GLN A 301 12.92 16.82 8.80
CA GLN A 301 13.02 15.47 8.24
C GLN A 301 14.43 14.90 8.38
N LEU A 302 15.47 15.73 8.22
CA LEU A 302 16.86 15.32 8.36
C LEU A 302 17.19 14.92 9.81
N ILE A 303 16.77 15.72 10.78
CA ILE A 303 17.08 15.50 12.20
C ILE A 303 16.24 14.39 12.85
N LYS A 304 15.14 13.97 12.21
CA LYS A 304 14.33 12.83 12.67
C LYS A 304 15.14 11.54 12.73
N ASN A 305 16.12 11.40 11.84
CA ASN A 305 17.16 10.39 11.98
C ASN A 305 18.30 10.98 12.80
N GLU A 306 18.45 10.50 14.03
CA GLU A 306 19.50 10.98 14.94
C GLU A 306 20.92 10.70 14.41
N PHE A 307 21.08 9.88 13.37
CA PHE A 307 22.40 9.45 12.88
C PHE A 307 22.71 10.01 11.49
N LEU A 308 23.95 10.46 11.33
CA LEU A 308 24.53 10.94 10.08
C LEU A 308 26.04 10.66 10.03
N GLN A 309 26.69 11.01 8.93
CA GLN A 309 28.15 11.05 8.87
C GLN A 309 28.64 12.51 8.85
N ILE A 310 29.68 12.80 9.62
CA ILE A 310 30.43 14.05 9.49
C ILE A 310 31.61 13.80 8.55
N LYS A 311 31.77 14.66 7.55
CA LYS A 311 32.92 14.67 6.64
C LYS A 311 33.90 15.73 7.12
N LEU A 312 35.17 15.37 7.27
CA LEU A 312 36.24 16.21 7.79
C LEU A 312 37.24 16.50 6.67
N PHE A 313 37.61 17.76 6.50
CA PHE A 313 38.48 18.23 5.42
C PHE A 313 39.74 18.86 6.00
N ASP A 314 40.91 18.52 5.44
CA ASP A 314 42.19 19.12 5.83
C ASP A 314 42.32 20.58 5.35
N SER A 315 41.73 20.88 4.19
CA SER A 315 41.70 22.22 3.60
C SER A 315 40.45 22.40 2.73
N ASP A 316 40.12 23.65 2.37
CA ASP A 316 38.89 23.95 1.61
C ASP A 316 38.88 23.35 0.18
N GLY A 317 40.04 22.95 -0.35
CA GLY A 317 40.20 22.28 -1.66
C GLY A 317 40.33 20.76 -1.59
N ASP A 318 40.18 20.14 -0.42
CA ASP A 318 40.31 18.69 -0.26
C ASP A 318 39.11 17.93 -0.87
N GLU A 319 39.42 17.02 -1.80
CA GLU A 319 38.45 16.16 -2.49
C GLU A 319 38.19 14.83 -1.76
N LYS A 320 39.00 14.47 -0.75
CA LYS A 320 38.94 13.15 -0.08
C LYS A 320 38.80 13.27 1.44
N PRO A 321 37.64 13.71 1.93
CA PRO A 321 37.42 13.89 3.36
C PRO A 321 37.47 12.60 4.17
N ALA A 322 37.94 12.71 5.41
CA ALA A 322 37.73 11.67 6.42
C ALA A 322 36.24 11.61 6.81
N SER A 323 35.74 10.40 7.07
CA SER A 323 34.32 10.15 7.32
C SER A 323 34.12 9.54 8.69
N TRP A 324 33.46 10.26 9.60
CA TRP A 324 33.22 9.79 10.96
C TRP A 324 31.71 9.64 11.20
N ASP A 325 31.32 8.62 11.96
CA ASP A 325 29.93 8.44 12.36
C ASP A 325 29.54 9.50 13.38
N ALA A 326 28.35 10.06 13.23
CA ALA A 326 27.83 11.12 14.09
C ALA A 326 26.41 10.82 14.54
N LYS A 327 26.10 11.24 15.77
CA LYS A 327 24.78 11.20 16.38
C LYS A 327 24.40 12.59 16.88
N ILE A 328 23.23 13.07 16.50
CA ILE A 328 22.64 14.33 16.97
C ILE A 328 22.28 14.20 18.45
N MET A 329 22.68 15.20 19.24
CA MET A 329 22.31 15.29 20.65
C MET A 329 21.04 16.12 20.81
N GLU A 330 19.96 15.51 21.30
CA GLU A 330 18.66 16.20 21.49
C GLU A 330 18.68 17.27 22.58
N HIS A 331 19.41 17.00 23.67
CA HIS A 331 19.49 17.89 24.84
C HIS A 331 20.94 18.20 25.20
N PRO A 332 21.70 18.91 24.34
CA PRO A 332 23.12 19.13 24.58
C PRO A 332 23.38 19.98 25.82
N ARG A 333 22.44 20.87 26.19
CA ARG A 333 22.53 21.74 27.39
C ARG A 333 22.45 20.99 28.71
N SER A 334 21.94 19.75 28.73
CA SER A 334 21.90 18.95 29.96
C SER A 334 23.22 18.22 30.24
N LEU A 335 24.18 18.25 29.30
CA LEU A 335 25.50 17.65 29.49
C LEU A 335 26.39 18.60 30.30
N ALA A 336 26.92 18.13 31.44
CA ALA A 336 27.75 18.93 32.33
C ALA A 336 28.94 19.60 31.60
N ILE A 337 29.60 18.85 30.72
CA ILE A 337 30.74 19.32 29.92
C ILE A 337 30.36 20.45 28.95
N MET A 338 29.11 20.50 28.48
CA MET A 338 28.64 21.53 27.55
C MET A 338 28.39 22.88 28.23
N THR A 339 28.29 22.92 29.56
CA THR A 339 28.15 24.15 30.34
C THR A 339 29.29 25.14 30.06
N HIS A 340 30.51 24.62 29.89
CA HIS A 340 31.71 25.44 29.63
C HIS A 340 31.80 25.91 28.16
N HIS A 341 30.96 25.38 27.28
CA HIS A 341 30.91 25.71 25.87
C HIS A 341 29.75 26.65 25.48
N GLN A 342 28.86 27.00 26.42
CA GLN A 342 27.78 27.98 26.24
C GLN A 342 27.02 27.79 24.89
N ILE A 343 26.36 26.64 24.73
CA ILE A 343 25.70 26.24 23.47
C ILE A 343 24.56 27.20 23.10
N ARG A 344 24.68 27.83 21.93
CA ARG A 344 23.70 28.77 21.34
C ARG A 344 22.57 28.00 20.66
N ASP A 345 21.46 28.69 20.38
CA ASP A 345 20.29 28.05 19.77
C ASP A 345 20.57 27.48 18.37
N ASN A 346 21.50 28.08 17.62
CA ASN A 346 21.89 27.64 16.28
C ASN A 346 23.08 26.66 16.26
N ASP A 347 23.58 26.22 17.41
CA ASP A 347 24.68 25.25 17.46
C ASP A 347 24.14 23.83 17.35
N LEU A 348 24.55 23.10 16.32
CA LEU A 348 24.31 21.67 16.21
C LEU A 348 25.42 20.92 16.98
N VAL A 349 25.04 20.16 17.99
CA VAL A 349 25.96 19.34 18.77
C VAL A 349 25.83 17.88 18.37
N LEU A 350 26.93 17.31 17.90
CA LEU A 350 27.03 15.93 17.45
C LEU A 350 27.95 15.16 18.39
N ARG A 351 27.55 13.99 18.84
CA ARG A 351 28.50 13.00 19.34
C ARG A 351 29.09 12.30 18.13
N VAL A 352 30.40 12.24 18.01
CA VAL A 352 31.09 11.64 16.86
C VAL A 352 32.01 10.52 17.31
N ARG A 353 32.18 9.52 16.45
CA ARG A 353 33.04 8.36 16.69
C ARG A 353 34.06 8.26 15.58
N ARG A 354 35.34 8.26 15.95
CA ARG A 354 36.44 8.01 15.03
C ARG A 354 36.37 6.56 14.51
N PRO A 355 36.53 6.33 13.20
CA PRO A 355 36.52 4.98 12.62
C PRO A 355 37.67 4.13 13.16
N ARG A 356 37.51 2.81 13.13
CA ARG A 356 38.60 1.89 13.52
C ARG A 356 39.71 1.93 12.45
N PRO A 357 40.99 1.78 12.86
CA PRO A 357 42.12 1.86 11.94
C PRO A 357 42.04 0.89 10.75
N GLU A 358 41.39 -0.25 10.93
CA GLU A 358 41.32 -1.33 9.96
C GLU A 358 40.19 -1.17 8.92
N SER A 359 39.21 -0.30 9.14
CA SER A 359 37.96 -0.32 8.37
C SER A 359 37.70 0.90 7.47
N GLN A 360 38.30 2.08 7.72
CA GLN A 360 38.12 3.27 6.86
C GLN A 360 39.33 4.23 6.89
N ARG A 361 39.55 4.99 5.81
CA ARG A 361 40.53 6.08 5.72
C ARG A 361 40.11 7.24 6.65
N GLY A 362 41.07 7.81 7.40
CA GLY A 362 40.82 8.95 8.31
C GLY A 362 40.67 8.59 9.79
N ALA A 363 41.10 7.40 10.22
CA ALA A 363 41.24 7.05 11.65
C ALA A 363 42.37 7.85 12.34
N ASP A 364 43.32 8.35 11.57
CA ASP A 364 44.44 9.20 11.95
C ASP A 364 44.13 10.70 11.88
N PHE A 365 42.97 11.09 11.33
CA PHE A 365 42.61 12.50 11.13
C PHE A 365 42.67 13.30 12.44
N GLU A 366 43.45 14.37 12.45
CA GLU A 366 43.64 15.22 13.63
C GLU A 366 42.48 16.21 13.77
N VAL A 367 41.81 16.19 14.92
CA VAL A 367 40.73 17.12 15.24
C VAL A 367 41.18 18.10 16.30
N HIS A 368 40.80 19.36 16.14
CA HIS A 368 41.16 20.41 17.08
C HIS A 368 40.18 20.42 18.25
N VAL A 369 40.70 20.01 19.41
CA VAL A 369 39.94 19.89 20.66
C VAL A 369 40.18 21.11 21.54
N PHE A 370 39.13 21.62 22.18
CA PHE A 370 39.20 22.76 23.08
C PHE A 370 38.41 22.50 24.37
N ASP A 371 38.86 23.09 25.47
CA ASP A 371 38.27 22.89 26.80
C ASP A 371 37.09 23.84 27.10
N ASN A 372 36.96 24.94 26.35
CA ASN A 372 35.83 25.87 26.46
C ASN A 372 35.64 26.71 25.19
N ARG A 373 34.48 27.38 25.07
CA ARG A 373 34.13 28.16 23.86
C ARG A 373 35.03 29.39 23.67
N THR A 374 35.48 30.03 24.75
CA THR A 374 36.30 31.25 24.66
C THR A 374 37.63 30.94 23.97
N ILE A 375 38.30 29.85 24.37
CA ILE A 375 39.54 29.38 23.73
C ILE A 375 39.27 28.95 22.29
N ALA A 376 38.18 28.22 22.04
CA ALA A 376 37.81 27.83 20.68
C ALA A 376 37.61 29.06 19.77
N ASN A 377 36.85 30.07 20.22
CA ASN A 377 36.60 31.30 19.45
C ASN A 377 37.88 32.11 19.21
N ALA A 378 38.80 32.17 20.16
CA ALA A 378 40.09 32.83 19.99
C ALA A 378 40.96 32.14 18.91
N ALA A 379 40.72 30.85 18.67
CA ALA A 379 41.42 30.02 17.68
C ALA A 379 40.55 29.68 16.45
N LEU A 380 39.67 30.59 16.01
CA LEU A 380 38.70 30.34 14.92
C LEU A 380 39.35 29.84 13.62
N ASN A 381 40.55 30.34 13.31
CA ASN A 381 41.34 29.90 12.16
C ASN A 381 41.77 28.42 12.24
N ARG A 382 41.87 27.87 13.45
CA ARG A 382 42.21 26.46 13.72
C ARG A 382 41.00 25.54 13.85
N TRP A 383 39.78 26.00 13.57
CA TRP A 383 38.64 25.08 13.53
C TRP A 383 38.78 24.10 12.35
N ASN A 384 38.20 22.92 12.47
CA ASN A 384 38.13 21.99 11.36
C ASN A 384 37.04 22.44 10.39
N THR A 385 37.29 22.24 9.09
CA THR A 385 36.26 22.36 8.06
C THR A 385 35.52 21.03 7.97
N VAL A 386 34.18 21.07 8.05
CA VAL A 386 33.33 19.88 8.04
C VAL A 386 32.15 20.03 7.08
N SER A 387 31.55 18.92 6.69
CA SER A 387 30.21 18.90 6.10
C SER A 387 29.34 17.78 6.68
N LEU A 388 28.02 17.93 6.55
CA LEU A 388 27.05 17.02 7.13
C LEU A 388 26.48 16.11 6.04
N LYS A 389 26.73 14.80 6.13
CA LYS A 389 26.20 13.82 5.19
C LYS A 389 25.08 13.00 5.85
N PHE A 390 23.85 13.35 5.52
CA PHE A 390 22.65 12.61 5.92
C PHE A 390 22.42 11.39 5.02
N ASP A 391 21.55 10.48 5.48
CA ASP A 391 21.06 9.33 4.70
C ASP A 391 20.19 9.85 3.55
N ASP A 392 20.64 9.61 2.31
CA ASP A 392 19.97 10.10 1.10
C ASP A 392 18.67 9.34 0.75
N GLN A 393 18.39 8.26 1.47
CA GLN A 393 17.22 7.39 1.28
C GLN A 393 17.09 6.75 -0.11
N LEU A 394 18.08 6.95 -1.01
CA LEU A 394 18.02 6.43 -2.38
C LEU A 394 18.05 4.91 -2.40
N LYS A 395 18.84 4.28 -1.53
CA LYS A 395 18.90 2.81 -1.43
C LYS A 395 17.53 2.22 -1.08
N GLU A 396 16.82 2.85 -0.15
CA GLU A 396 15.48 2.42 0.24
C GLU A 396 14.45 2.72 -0.86
N CYS A 397 14.51 3.90 -1.47
CA CYS A 397 13.66 4.28 -2.59
C CYS A 397 13.81 3.31 -3.76
N LYS A 398 15.06 3.02 -4.16
CA LYS A 398 15.39 1.99 -5.16
C LYS A 398 14.77 0.65 -4.81
N ARG A 399 14.97 0.16 -3.58
CA ARG A 399 14.41 -1.13 -3.15
C ARG A 399 12.89 -1.17 -3.29
N LYS A 400 12.20 -0.07 -2.98
CA LYS A 400 10.74 0.02 -3.13
C LYS A 400 10.31 0.07 -4.59
N VAL A 401 11.02 0.82 -5.44
CA VAL A 401 10.78 0.84 -6.89
C VAL A 401 10.98 -0.54 -7.49
N ASP A 402 12.09 -1.20 -7.19
CA ASP A 402 12.40 -2.56 -7.65
C ASP A 402 11.30 -3.56 -7.22
N ALA A 403 10.79 -3.43 -5.99
CA ALA A 403 9.69 -4.26 -5.48
C ALA A 403 8.37 -4.02 -6.25
N VAL A 404 8.05 -2.77 -6.61
CA VAL A 404 6.90 -2.45 -7.46
C VAL A 404 7.07 -3.03 -8.87
N CYS A 405 8.28 -2.95 -9.43
CA CYS A 405 8.61 -3.50 -10.75
C CYS A 405 8.48 -5.03 -10.84
N MET A 406 8.42 -5.76 -9.72
CA MET A 406 8.09 -7.19 -9.72
C MET A 406 6.68 -7.49 -10.27
N PHE A 407 5.80 -6.48 -10.30
CA PHE A 407 4.46 -6.59 -10.87
C PHE A 407 4.40 -6.16 -12.34
N HIS A 408 5.54 -5.89 -12.98
CA HIS A 408 5.58 -5.62 -14.41
C HIS A 408 5.17 -6.86 -15.22
N PRO A 409 4.43 -6.72 -16.34
CA PRO A 409 4.00 -7.87 -17.15
C PRO A 409 5.16 -8.76 -17.65
N ARG A 410 6.33 -8.15 -17.86
CA ARG A 410 7.58 -8.83 -18.28
C ARG A 410 8.50 -9.23 -17.12
N ALA A 411 8.06 -9.08 -15.87
CA ALA A 411 8.87 -9.48 -14.72
C ALA A 411 9.05 -11.00 -14.69
N GLN A 412 10.21 -11.45 -14.22
CA GLN A 412 10.47 -12.87 -13.98
C GLN A 412 9.99 -13.26 -12.57
N PRO A 413 9.57 -14.52 -12.37
CA PRO A 413 9.22 -15.01 -11.05
C PRO A 413 10.46 -14.98 -10.13
N SER A 414 10.22 -14.69 -8.84
CA SER A 414 11.28 -14.67 -7.82
C SER A 414 11.79 -16.07 -7.44
N THR A 415 11.07 -17.13 -7.81
CA THR A 415 11.43 -18.53 -7.54
C THR A 415 11.88 -19.23 -8.83
N ALA A 416 13.00 -19.95 -8.77
CA ALA A 416 13.58 -20.69 -9.90
C ALA A 416 12.74 -21.90 -10.37
N GLU A 417 11.83 -22.41 -9.53
CA GLU A 417 10.96 -23.55 -9.87
C GLU A 417 9.67 -23.06 -10.54
N ALA A 418 9.73 -22.83 -11.85
CA ALA A 418 8.56 -22.48 -12.65
C ALA A 418 7.58 -23.65 -12.77
N THR A 419 6.61 -23.71 -11.86
CA THR A 419 5.42 -24.55 -12.04
C THR A 419 4.53 -23.98 -13.15
N GLN A 420 3.74 -24.83 -13.84
CA GLN A 420 2.80 -24.41 -14.90
C GLN A 420 1.82 -23.29 -14.47
N ASP A 421 1.61 -23.10 -13.16
CA ASP A 421 0.67 -22.13 -12.58
C ASP A 421 1.31 -20.77 -12.23
N ILE A 422 2.63 -20.59 -12.40
CA ILE A 422 3.29 -19.32 -12.02
C ILE A 422 2.78 -18.15 -12.86
N GLY A 423 2.58 -18.34 -14.17
CA GLY A 423 2.07 -17.29 -15.05
C GLY A 423 0.71 -16.76 -14.58
N PHE A 424 -0.21 -17.68 -14.26
CA PHE A 424 -1.52 -17.35 -13.71
C PHE A 424 -1.42 -16.64 -12.36
N LYS A 425 -0.59 -17.12 -11.42
CA LYS A 425 -0.38 -16.44 -10.12
C LYS A 425 0.17 -15.02 -10.28
N MET A 426 1.12 -14.80 -11.19
CA MET A 426 1.64 -13.46 -11.47
C MET A 426 0.56 -12.56 -12.07
N ALA A 427 -0.25 -13.08 -13.00
CA ALA A 427 -1.38 -12.35 -13.57
C ALA A 427 -2.47 -12.05 -12.52
N LEU A 428 -2.72 -12.97 -11.59
CA LEU A 428 -3.62 -12.80 -10.45
C LEU A 428 -3.16 -11.68 -9.53
N HIS A 429 -1.87 -11.63 -9.19
CA HIS A 429 -1.31 -10.55 -8.38
C HIS A 429 -1.45 -9.19 -9.08
N ARG A 430 -1.17 -9.11 -10.39
CA ARG A 430 -1.38 -7.88 -11.17
C ARG A 430 -2.84 -7.46 -11.19
N ALA A 431 -3.77 -8.39 -11.41
CA ALA A 431 -5.21 -8.11 -11.40
C ALA A 431 -5.68 -7.58 -10.04
N LEU A 432 -5.22 -8.18 -8.94
CA LEU A 432 -5.48 -7.72 -7.58
C LEU A 432 -5.00 -6.28 -7.37
N LEU A 433 -3.76 -5.97 -7.77
CA LEU A 433 -3.18 -4.63 -7.59
C LEU A 433 -3.80 -3.57 -8.50
N ARG A 434 -4.27 -3.95 -9.70
CA ARG A 434 -5.08 -3.05 -10.55
C ARG A 434 -6.42 -2.69 -9.90
N GLY A 435 -6.96 -3.52 -9.01
CA GLY A 435 -8.20 -3.22 -8.28
C GLY A 435 -9.48 -3.22 -9.12
N ASN A 436 -9.42 -3.60 -10.41
CA ASN A 436 -10.58 -3.63 -11.30
C ASN A 436 -11.40 -4.92 -11.17
N GLY A 437 -11.01 -5.89 -10.34
CA GLY A 437 -11.59 -7.23 -10.34
C GLY A 437 -10.90 -8.16 -11.33
N PHE A 438 -11.51 -9.31 -11.62
CA PHE A 438 -10.83 -10.47 -12.17
C PHE A 438 -11.41 -10.98 -13.50
N TYR A 439 -12.34 -10.26 -14.13
CA TYR A 439 -12.98 -10.70 -15.38
C TYR A 439 -11.98 -11.10 -16.48
N HIS A 440 -11.02 -10.23 -16.80
CA HIS A 440 -10.04 -10.52 -17.84
C HIS A 440 -9.22 -11.79 -17.52
N LEU A 441 -8.89 -12.01 -16.25
CA LEU A 441 -8.09 -13.16 -15.83
C LEU A 441 -8.90 -14.46 -15.83
N LEU A 442 -10.14 -14.42 -15.34
CA LEU A 442 -10.93 -15.63 -15.09
C LEU A 442 -11.74 -16.07 -16.31
N VAL A 443 -11.97 -15.16 -17.27
CA VAL A 443 -12.82 -15.41 -18.44
C VAL A 443 -12.04 -15.32 -19.75
N ARG A 444 -11.13 -14.34 -19.90
CA ARG A 444 -10.51 -14.00 -21.20
C ARG A 444 -9.05 -14.41 -21.38
N ASP A 445 -8.38 -14.92 -20.36
CA ASP A 445 -6.97 -15.24 -20.49
C ASP A 445 -6.75 -16.52 -21.33
N GLU A 446 -6.54 -16.33 -22.63
CA GLU A 446 -6.29 -17.39 -23.62
C GLU A 446 -4.98 -18.15 -23.36
N SER A 447 -4.05 -17.61 -22.56
CA SER A 447 -2.79 -18.28 -22.22
C SER A 447 -2.97 -19.51 -21.33
N CYS A 448 -4.18 -19.72 -20.81
CA CYS A 448 -4.58 -20.89 -20.05
C CYS A 448 -5.41 -21.84 -20.94
N GLU A 449 -4.74 -22.60 -21.83
CA GLU A 449 -5.33 -23.59 -22.76
C GLU A 449 -6.08 -24.78 -22.10
N ILE A 450 -6.54 -24.66 -20.85
CA ILE A 450 -7.20 -25.75 -20.12
C ILE A 450 -8.59 -25.29 -19.71
N ASN A 451 -9.58 -25.68 -20.53
CA ASN A 451 -11.03 -25.62 -20.32
C ASN A 451 -11.62 -24.22 -20.01
N HIS A 452 -12.54 -23.76 -20.86
CA HIS A 452 -13.34 -22.53 -20.75
C HIS A 452 -14.26 -22.42 -19.50
N ALA A 453 -14.04 -23.23 -18.45
CA ALA A 453 -14.73 -23.05 -17.19
C ALA A 453 -14.15 -21.83 -16.46
N PRO A 454 -15.00 -20.88 -15.99
CA PRO A 454 -14.53 -19.75 -15.20
C PRO A 454 -13.75 -20.25 -13.98
N ARG A 455 -12.48 -19.88 -13.88
CA ARG A 455 -11.69 -20.18 -12.67
C ARG A 455 -12.24 -19.35 -11.51
N SER A 456 -12.35 -19.93 -10.32
CA SER A 456 -12.65 -19.18 -9.11
C SER A 456 -11.37 -18.62 -8.49
N LEU A 457 -11.49 -17.61 -7.63
CA LEU A 457 -10.34 -17.14 -6.86
C LEU A 457 -9.85 -18.24 -5.93
N PRO A 458 -8.52 -18.41 -5.76
CA PRO A 458 -8.00 -19.37 -4.79
C PRO A 458 -8.49 -19.02 -3.38
N VAL A 459 -8.94 -20.01 -2.64
CA VAL A 459 -9.36 -19.88 -1.24
C VAL A 459 -8.35 -20.57 -0.36
N VAL A 460 -7.86 -19.87 0.67
CA VAL A 460 -6.92 -20.40 1.64
C VAL A 460 -7.67 -20.72 2.93
N ASN A 461 -7.50 -21.95 3.42
CA ASN A 461 -7.89 -22.35 4.76
C ASN A 461 -6.70 -22.16 5.69
N TYR A 462 -6.81 -21.26 6.67
CA TYR A 462 -5.76 -21.02 7.66
C TYR A 462 -5.81 -21.94 8.87
N LEU A 463 -6.86 -22.76 8.98
CA LEU A 463 -7.12 -23.67 10.08
C LEU A 463 -7.24 -25.12 9.56
N ASP A 464 -6.42 -25.50 8.58
CA ASP A 464 -6.36 -26.87 8.07
C ASP A 464 -5.48 -27.74 9.00
N ILE A 465 -5.98 -27.95 10.21
CA ILE A 465 -5.32 -28.64 11.32
C ILE A 465 -6.36 -29.43 12.13
N ASP A 466 -5.90 -30.24 13.10
CA ASP A 466 -6.81 -31.09 13.87
C ASP A 466 -7.82 -30.30 14.72
N ASP A 467 -9.06 -30.80 14.77
CA ASP A 467 -10.19 -30.16 15.47
C ASP A 467 -9.91 -29.90 16.95
N GLY A 468 -9.14 -30.78 17.61
CA GLY A 468 -8.74 -30.59 19.00
C GLY A 468 -7.92 -29.32 19.19
N PHE A 469 -7.01 -29.04 18.27
CA PHE A 469 -6.17 -27.85 18.31
C PHE A 469 -6.95 -26.60 17.91
N ILE A 470 -7.86 -26.70 16.94
CA ILE A 470 -8.81 -25.62 16.59
C ILE A 470 -9.65 -25.23 17.80
N ASN A 471 -10.24 -26.21 18.49
CA ASN A 471 -11.01 -25.97 19.71
C ASN A 471 -10.17 -25.29 20.80
N ALA A 472 -8.92 -25.74 20.97
CA ALA A 472 -7.99 -25.09 21.90
C ALA A 472 -7.68 -23.64 21.52
N LEU A 473 -7.55 -23.32 20.23
CA LEU A 473 -7.36 -21.95 19.72
C LEU A 473 -8.58 -21.07 19.95
N LEU A 474 -9.78 -21.54 19.58
CA LEU A 474 -11.03 -20.78 19.66
C LEU A 474 -11.42 -20.41 21.10
N LEU A 475 -10.92 -21.14 22.11
CA LEU A 475 -11.11 -20.76 23.52
C LEU A 475 -10.39 -19.46 23.92
N GLU A 476 -9.44 -18.97 23.13
CA GLU A 476 -8.82 -17.65 23.31
C GLU A 476 -9.61 -16.52 22.64
N VAL A 477 -10.55 -16.87 21.77
CA VAL A 477 -11.48 -15.95 21.11
C VAL A 477 -12.73 -15.83 21.99
N LEU A 478 -13.31 -14.62 22.01
CA LEU A 478 -14.56 -14.35 22.72
C LEU A 478 -15.64 -15.33 22.26
N PRO A 479 -16.47 -15.88 23.18
CA PRO A 479 -17.48 -16.89 22.84
C PRO A 479 -18.38 -16.49 21.67
N GLU A 480 -18.79 -15.22 21.62
CA GLU A 480 -19.67 -14.66 20.59
C GLU A 480 -18.99 -14.62 19.21
N ASP A 481 -17.65 -14.61 19.19
CA ASP A 481 -16.85 -14.41 18.00
C ASP A 481 -16.27 -15.71 17.42
N ARG A 482 -16.45 -16.84 18.11
CA ARG A 482 -15.77 -18.10 17.72
C ARG A 482 -16.19 -18.58 16.35
N THR A 483 -17.49 -18.61 16.07
CA THR A 483 -18.03 -19.06 14.79
C THR A 483 -17.61 -18.13 13.66
N ARG A 484 -17.79 -16.82 13.83
CA ARG A 484 -17.38 -15.84 12.82
C ARG A 484 -15.87 -15.89 12.55
N PHE A 485 -15.06 -16.02 13.60
CA PHE A 485 -13.60 -16.10 13.47
C PHE A 485 -13.17 -17.38 12.76
N TYR A 486 -13.76 -18.53 13.12
CA TYR A 486 -13.49 -19.81 12.46
C TYR A 486 -13.83 -19.73 10.97
N ASN A 487 -15.05 -19.33 10.63
CA ASN A 487 -15.51 -19.21 9.24
C ASN A 487 -14.65 -18.21 8.45
N TYR A 488 -14.26 -17.11 9.09
CA TYR A 488 -13.34 -16.15 8.50
C TYR A 488 -12.01 -16.83 8.17
N MET A 489 -11.34 -17.44 9.12
CA MET A 489 -10.03 -18.05 8.90
C MET A 489 -10.07 -19.29 7.98
N ALA A 490 -11.18 -20.01 7.92
CA ALA A 490 -11.30 -21.25 7.14
C ALA A 490 -11.48 -21.05 5.63
N LYS A 491 -12.02 -19.91 5.21
CA LYS A 491 -12.35 -19.64 3.80
C LYS A 491 -11.93 -18.22 3.42
N ARG A 492 -10.63 -17.96 3.23
CA ARG A 492 -10.13 -16.65 2.79
C ARG A 492 -9.81 -16.60 1.30
N PRO A 493 -10.61 -15.86 0.50
CA PRO A 493 -10.24 -15.54 -0.88
C PRO A 493 -8.86 -14.89 -0.94
N LEU A 494 -8.03 -15.35 -1.87
CA LEU A 494 -6.65 -14.93 -2.10
C LEU A 494 -5.70 -15.10 -0.91
N GLY A 495 -6.14 -15.73 0.18
CA GLY A 495 -5.39 -15.69 1.44
C GLY A 495 -5.23 -14.26 1.96
N LEU A 496 -6.18 -13.36 1.72
CA LEU A 496 -6.13 -12.00 2.27
C LEU A 496 -7.18 -11.85 3.37
N GLY A 497 -6.71 -11.44 4.55
CA GLY A 497 -7.54 -11.21 5.72
C GLY A 497 -7.22 -9.87 6.36
N CYS A 498 -8.26 -9.15 6.77
CA CYS A 498 -8.19 -7.91 7.51
C CYS A 498 -9.04 -8.05 8.78
N ILE A 499 -8.40 -7.88 9.94
CA ILE A 499 -9.07 -7.83 11.24
C ILE A 499 -8.99 -6.38 11.75
N SER A 500 -10.11 -5.68 11.70
CA SER A 500 -10.25 -4.32 12.23
C SER A 500 -11.06 -4.35 13.53
N ALA A 501 -10.64 -3.57 14.53
CA ALA A 501 -11.42 -3.37 15.76
C ALA A 501 -10.99 -2.08 16.48
N GLY A 502 -11.83 -1.57 17.38
CA GLY A 502 -11.49 -0.43 18.22
C GLY A 502 -10.36 -0.70 19.23
N PRO A 503 -9.81 0.32 19.91
CA PRO A 503 -8.92 0.14 21.05
C PRO A 503 -9.59 -0.73 22.13
N GLY A 504 -8.87 -1.68 22.73
CA GLY A 504 -9.39 -2.53 23.81
C GLY A 504 -10.16 -3.79 23.37
N PHE A 505 -10.58 -3.90 22.11
CA PHE A 505 -11.37 -5.04 21.59
C PHE A 505 -10.55 -6.33 21.32
N GLY A 506 -9.40 -6.50 21.97
CA GLY A 506 -8.64 -7.76 21.86
C GLY A 506 -7.98 -8.04 20.50
N LYS A 507 -7.80 -7.07 19.60
CA LYS A 507 -7.15 -7.23 18.29
C LYS A 507 -5.87 -8.06 18.33
N THR A 508 -4.97 -7.73 19.26
CA THR A 508 -3.67 -8.42 19.40
C THR A 508 -3.86 -9.88 19.76
N THR A 509 -4.89 -10.22 20.55
CA THR A 509 -5.25 -11.61 20.86
C THR A 509 -5.77 -12.32 19.61
N ALA A 510 -6.73 -11.73 18.89
CA ALA A 510 -7.28 -12.31 17.66
C ALA A 510 -6.18 -12.57 16.60
N ILE A 511 -5.31 -11.59 16.35
CA ILE A 511 -4.17 -11.73 15.42
C ILE A 511 -3.19 -12.79 15.92
N SER A 512 -2.96 -12.90 17.23
CA SER A 512 -2.07 -13.95 17.77
C SER A 512 -2.65 -15.35 17.57
N VAL A 513 -3.95 -15.54 17.82
CA VAL A 513 -4.65 -16.80 17.57
C VAL A 513 -4.61 -17.15 16.08
N ALA A 514 -4.90 -16.17 15.22
CA ALA A 514 -4.80 -16.32 13.78
C ALA A 514 -3.39 -16.73 13.35
N THR A 515 -2.36 -16.09 13.90
CA THR A 515 -0.94 -16.38 13.59
C THR A 515 -0.56 -17.80 14.00
N ILE A 516 -1.04 -18.30 15.14
CA ILE A 516 -0.76 -19.68 15.58
C ILE A 516 -1.46 -20.68 14.66
N GLY A 517 -2.71 -20.44 14.28
CA GLY A 517 -3.44 -21.25 13.30
C GLY A 517 -2.72 -21.28 11.94
N MET A 518 -2.39 -20.10 11.42
CA MET A 518 -1.62 -19.95 10.18
C MET A 518 -0.27 -20.65 10.26
N ALA A 519 0.46 -20.54 11.37
CA ALA A 519 1.76 -21.20 11.52
C ALA A 519 1.64 -22.73 11.57
N ALA A 520 0.57 -23.24 12.19
CA ALA A 520 0.31 -24.67 12.22
C ALA A 520 -0.10 -25.23 10.85
N THR A 521 -0.78 -24.43 10.03
CA THR A 521 -1.25 -24.81 8.69
C THR A 521 -0.20 -24.58 7.58
N LEU A 522 0.43 -23.40 7.57
CA LEU A 522 1.31 -22.91 6.48
C LEU A 522 2.79 -22.95 6.85
N GLY A 523 3.13 -23.23 8.11
CA GLY A 523 4.51 -23.30 8.60
C GLY A 523 5.05 -21.96 9.10
N LYS A 524 6.14 -21.46 8.50
CA LYS A 524 6.84 -20.27 9.02
C LYS A 524 6.06 -19.00 8.66
N ILE A 525 5.73 -18.20 9.66
CA ILE A 525 5.02 -16.92 9.49
C ILE A 525 5.94 -15.77 9.82
N TYR A 526 5.93 -14.75 8.96
CA TYR A 526 6.59 -13.48 9.22
C TYR A 526 5.57 -12.45 9.70
N ALA A 527 5.87 -11.77 10.81
CA ALA A 527 5.02 -10.76 11.40
C ALA A 527 5.75 -9.41 11.44
N LEU A 528 5.04 -8.35 11.10
CA LEU A 528 5.54 -6.99 10.99
C LEU A 528 4.61 -6.04 11.76
N ALA A 529 5.18 -5.02 12.39
CA ALA A 529 4.43 -3.96 13.04
C ALA A 529 5.15 -2.61 12.83
N PRO A 530 4.43 -1.46 12.92
CA PRO A 530 4.99 -0.15 12.58
C PRO A 530 6.07 0.35 13.55
N THR A 531 6.12 -0.19 14.77
CA THR A 531 7.10 0.20 15.78
C THR A 531 7.70 -1.01 16.48
N HIS A 532 8.90 -0.84 17.02
CA HIS A 532 9.54 -1.84 17.87
C HIS A 532 8.64 -2.22 19.05
N VAL A 533 8.04 -1.24 19.73
CA VAL A 533 7.15 -1.46 20.88
C VAL A 533 5.90 -2.27 20.50
N ALA A 534 5.31 -2.01 19.33
CA ALA A 534 4.18 -2.79 18.83
C ALA A 534 4.58 -4.24 18.53
N THR A 535 5.76 -4.42 17.93
CA THR A 535 6.37 -5.74 17.71
C THR A 535 6.65 -6.44 19.06
N ASP A 536 7.10 -5.67 20.07
CA ASP A 536 7.22 -5.96 21.51
C ASP A 536 6.03 -6.75 22.02
N THR A 537 4.98 -5.97 22.09
CA THR A 537 3.70 -6.34 22.65
C THR A 537 3.10 -7.53 21.91
N PHE A 538 3.26 -7.58 20.59
CA PHE A 538 2.76 -8.69 19.79
C PHE A 538 3.53 -9.99 20.04
N ALA A 539 4.86 -9.97 20.01
CA ALA A 539 5.69 -11.15 20.25
C ALA A 539 5.44 -11.75 21.64
N ASP A 540 5.39 -10.90 22.67
CA ASP A 540 5.09 -11.33 24.04
C ASP A 540 3.69 -11.94 24.15
N ARG A 541 2.69 -11.31 23.55
CA ARG A 541 1.30 -11.82 23.55
C ARG A 541 1.22 -13.16 22.82
N LEU A 542 1.86 -13.28 21.66
CA LEU A 542 1.90 -14.48 20.84
C LEU A 542 2.54 -15.65 21.61
N ASN A 543 3.66 -15.42 22.30
CA ASN A 543 4.34 -16.43 23.12
C ASN A 543 3.43 -16.93 24.26
N ARG A 544 2.79 -16.02 25.00
CA ARG A 544 1.86 -16.38 26.10
C ARG A 544 0.66 -17.19 25.61
N ILE A 545 0.06 -16.81 24.48
CA ILE A 545 -1.08 -17.54 23.91
C ILE A 545 -0.64 -18.91 23.42
N THR A 546 0.50 -18.99 22.73
CA THR A 546 1.07 -20.26 22.26
C THR A 546 1.25 -21.25 23.41
N GLN A 547 1.77 -20.79 24.56
CA GLN A 547 1.90 -21.62 25.76
C GLN A 547 0.54 -22.13 26.25
N ARG A 548 -0.44 -21.24 26.46
CA ARG A 548 -1.77 -21.60 26.96
C ARG A 548 -2.51 -22.57 26.04
N VAL A 549 -2.49 -22.32 24.73
CA VAL A 549 -3.15 -23.18 23.73
C VAL A 549 -2.49 -24.55 23.68
N THR A 550 -1.15 -24.60 23.66
CA THR A 550 -0.41 -25.88 23.63
C THR A 550 -0.62 -26.69 24.90
N ASP A 551 -0.58 -26.06 26.07
CA ASP A 551 -0.78 -26.73 27.35
C ASP A 551 -2.21 -27.26 27.47
N ARG A 552 -3.20 -26.48 27.02
CA ARG A 552 -4.60 -26.89 26.95
C ARG A 552 -4.79 -28.09 26.02
N TYR A 553 -4.20 -28.04 24.83
CA TYR A 553 -4.25 -29.13 23.86
C TYR A 553 -3.61 -30.41 24.42
N ASN A 554 -2.41 -30.30 24.98
CA ASN A 554 -1.65 -31.46 25.47
C ASN A 554 -2.23 -32.10 26.74
N LYS A 555 -3.12 -31.41 27.47
CA LYS A 555 -3.74 -31.95 28.70
C LYS A 555 -4.61 -33.18 28.42
N CYS A 556 -5.27 -33.22 27.27
CA CYS A 556 -6.25 -34.26 26.92
C CYS A 556 -5.84 -35.11 25.72
N ASN A 557 -4.62 -34.94 25.18
CA ASN A 557 -4.16 -35.61 23.96
C ASN A 557 -2.90 -36.45 24.20
N LEU A 558 -2.92 -37.67 23.64
CA LEU A 558 -1.78 -38.60 23.68
C LEU A 558 -0.61 -38.10 22.82
N ILE A 559 -0.90 -37.51 21.66
CA ILE A 559 0.09 -36.90 20.78
C ILE A 559 0.28 -35.45 21.22
N ARG A 560 1.46 -35.15 21.76
CA ARG A 560 1.78 -33.80 22.25
C ARG A 560 2.27 -32.90 21.12
N ARG A 561 1.74 -31.68 21.05
CA ARG A 561 2.27 -30.60 20.22
C ARG A 561 3.36 -29.83 20.96
N ARG A 562 4.35 -29.35 20.21
CA ARG A 562 5.38 -28.43 20.71
C ARG A 562 4.85 -26.99 20.64
N ARG A 563 5.30 -26.17 21.58
CA ARG A 563 5.03 -24.73 21.56
C ARG A 563 5.74 -24.11 20.35
N ALA A 564 5.08 -23.17 19.66
CA ALA A 564 5.70 -22.39 18.60
C ALA A 564 6.83 -21.52 19.16
N LEU A 565 7.96 -21.50 18.45
CA LEU A 565 9.08 -20.61 18.76
C LEU A 565 8.78 -19.22 18.18
N VAL A 566 8.74 -18.20 19.03
CA VAL A 566 8.61 -16.80 18.62
C VAL A 566 10.01 -16.19 18.58
N VAL A 567 10.46 -15.82 17.38
CA VAL A 567 11.75 -15.15 17.19
C VAL A 567 11.49 -13.70 16.80
N ARG A 568 12.01 -12.77 17.60
CA ARG A 568 12.06 -11.35 17.27
C ARG A 568 13.47 -11.04 16.78
N GLY A 569 13.63 -10.75 15.50
CA GLY A 569 14.92 -10.35 14.94
C GLY A 569 15.11 -8.84 15.04
N TYR A 570 16.18 -8.39 15.69
CA TYR A 570 16.77 -7.09 15.43
C TYR A 570 17.78 -7.20 14.27
N LYS A 571 18.47 -6.10 13.92
CA LYS A 571 19.49 -6.14 12.87
C LYS A 571 20.54 -7.19 13.24
N PHE A 572 20.92 -8.03 12.28
CA PHE A 572 21.80 -9.17 12.51
C PHE A 572 23.13 -8.78 13.19
N ARG A 573 23.72 -7.63 12.84
CA ARG A 573 24.95 -7.15 13.50
C ARG A 573 24.72 -6.79 14.96
N ASP A 574 23.60 -6.13 15.27
CA ASP A 574 23.27 -5.76 16.64
C ASP A 574 23.02 -7.03 17.49
N GLU A 575 22.29 -8.00 16.93
CA GLU A 575 22.09 -9.32 17.57
C GLU A 575 23.40 -10.08 17.78
N TYR A 576 24.27 -10.07 16.77
CA TYR A 576 25.59 -10.71 16.85
C TYR A 576 26.47 -10.03 17.89
N ASP A 577 26.54 -8.70 17.91
CA ASP A 577 27.35 -7.95 18.87
C ASP A 577 26.82 -8.09 20.30
N VAL A 578 25.50 -8.10 20.48
CA VAL A 578 24.85 -8.38 21.77
C VAL A 578 25.14 -9.82 22.20
N PHE A 579 25.02 -10.79 21.29
CA PHE A 579 25.31 -12.19 21.57
C PHE A 579 26.78 -12.41 21.96
N ILE A 580 27.73 -11.88 21.19
CA ILE A 580 29.17 -11.92 21.51
C ILE A 580 29.45 -11.16 22.82
N GLY A 581 28.77 -10.03 23.05
CA GLY A 581 28.86 -9.26 24.29
C GLY A 581 28.38 -10.04 25.51
N LEU A 582 27.25 -10.76 25.39
CA LEU A 582 26.71 -11.67 26.40
C LEU A 582 27.65 -12.86 26.66
N LEU A 583 28.23 -13.44 25.62
CA LEU A 583 29.23 -14.52 25.76
C LEU A 583 30.49 -14.05 26.48
N ARG A 584 30.92 -12.81 26.23
CA ARG A 584 32.09 -12.21 26.90
C ARG A 584 31.80 -11.80 28.34
N ASN A 585 30.60 -11.27 28.61
CA ASN A 585 30.17 -10.82 29.93
C ASN A 585 28.75 -11.34 30.25
N PRO A 586 28.61 -12.55 30.81
CA PRO A 586 27.32 -13.21 31.03
C PRO A 586 26.42 -12.53 32.07
N ARG A 587 26.98 -11.64 32.90
CA ARG A 587 26.26 -10.94 33.99
C ARG A 587 25.79 -9.54 33.62
N SER A 588 26.27 -8.99 32.51
CA SER A 588 25.65 -7.80 31.92
C SER A 588 24.40 -8.27 31.20
N GLY A 589 23.21 -7.89 31.71
CA GLY A 589 21.96 -8.06 30.98
C GLY A 589 22.00 -7.35 29.62
N SER A 590 20.88 -7.32 28.88
CA SER A 590 20.75 -6.87 27.48
C SER A 590 21.14 -5.39 27.17
N THR A 591 21.88 -4.72 28.05
CA THR A 591 22.37 -3.35 27.93
C THR A 591 23.66 -3.20 27.10
N THR A 592 24.22 -4.28 26.54
CA THR A 592 25.46 -4.25 25.74
C THR A 592 25.28 -3.84 24.27
N ALA A 593 24.05 -3.59 23.80
CA ALA A 593 23.83 -3.07 22.45
C ALA A 593 24.46 -1.67 22.34
N THR A 594 25.50 -1.52 21.52
CA THR A 594 26.12 -0.21 21.24
C THR A 594 25.06 0.75 20.69
N LYS A 595 24.84 1.88 21.37
CA LYS A 595 23.90 2.96 20.98
C LYS A 595 24.25 3.69 19.66
N TRP A 596 25.11 3.10 18.81
CA TRP A 596 25.60 3.65 17.56
C TRP A 596 25.01 2.85 16.39
N ARG A 597 24.61 3.53 15.31
CA ARG A 597 24.26 2.86 14.04
C ARG A 597 25.54 2.21 13.49
N ALA A 598 25.59 0.89 13.35
CA ALA A 598 26.67 0.21 12.63
C ALA A 598 26.43 0.31 11.12
N ASP A 599 27.54 0.45 10.37
CA ASP A 599 27.64 0.77 8.95
C ASP A 599 26.50 0.23 8.07
N SER A 600 25.83 1.15 7.39
CA SER A 600 25.00 0.84 6.22
C SER A 600 25.90 0.35 5.09
N ASN A 601 26.09 -0.96 5.00
CA ASN A 601 26.38 -1.62 3.71
C ASN A 601 25.13 -2.31 3.19
#